data_AF-A0A3D8VEN4-F1
#
_entry.id   AF-A0A3D8VEN4-F1
#
_cell.length_a   1.000
_cell.length_b   1.000
_cell.length_c   1.000
_cell.angle_alpha   90.00
_cell.angle_beta   90.00
_cell.angle_gamma   90.00
#
_symmetry.space_group_name_H-M   'P 1'
#
loop_
_entity.id
_entity.type
_entity.pdbx_description
1 polymer ?
#
loop_
_entity_poly.entity_id
_entity_poly.type
_entity_poly.pdbx_seq_one_letter_code
_entity_poly.pdbx_strand_id
1 'polypeptide(L)' 'MGTVLVQACAAEHIALDGTCTVPIWVQKPEQVLPPLSLAEGTQVALAIVLCWTVGLCFRLYRRAAQS' A
#
# COMPACT_ATOMS: atom_id res chain seq x y z
N MET A 1 9.97 27.48 -9.83
CA MET A 1 9.48 26.15 -9.43
C MET A 1 8.25 26.38 -8.55
N GLY A 2 7.05 26.21 -9.09
CA GLY A 2 5.81 26.44 -8.35
C GLY A 2 5.38 25.18 -7.60
N THR A 3 4.85 25.32 -6.38
CA THR A 3 4.28 24.22 -5.61
C THR A 3 2.94 23.80 -6.21
N VAL A 4 2.78 22.52 -6.55
CA VAL A 4 1.49 21.97 -6.97
C VAL A 4 0.62 21.79 -5.73
N LEU A 5 -0.51 22.48 -5.71
CA LEU A 5 -1.53 22.34 -4.66
C LEU A 5 -2.59 21.35 -5.12
N VAL A 6 -3.01 20.46 -4.22
CA VAL A 6 -4.14 19.56 -4.44
C VAL A 6 -5.26 19.92 -3.48
N GLN A 7 -6.50 19.76 -3.95
CA GLN A 7 -7.65 19.94 -3.10
C GLN A 7 -7.74 18.78 -2.11
N ALA A 8 -7.88 19.10 -0.83
CA ALA A 8 -8.09 18.13 0.23
C ALA A 8 -9.21 18.61 1.16
N CYS A 9 -9.61 17.75 2.09
CA CYS A 9 -10.56 18.08 3.14
C CYS A 9 -9.94 17.75 4.50
N ALA A 10 -10.00 18.68 5.45
CA ALA A 10 -9.66 18.37 6.84
C ALA A 10 -10.76 17.47 7.44
N ALA A 11 -10.39 16.57 8.35
CA ALA A 11 -11.32 15.61 8.94
C ALA A 11 -12.53 16.29 9.62
N GLU A 12 -12.32 17.47 10.20
CA GLU A 12 -13.35 18.31 10.82
C GLU A 12 -14.36 18.92 9.83
N HIS A 13 -14.08 18.89 8.53
CA HIS A 13 -14.93 19.44 7.47
C HIS A 13 -15.62 18.35 6.63
N ILE A 14 -15.44 17.07 6.97
CA ILE A 14 -16.10 15.95 6.32
C ILE A 14 -17.47 15.75 6.98
N ALA A 15 -18.54 15.98 6.22
CA ALA A 15 -19.90 15.73 6.66
C ALA A 15 -20.19 14.21 6.75
N LEU A 16 -21.25 13.85 7.46
CA LEU A 16 -21.65 12.44 7.68
C LEU A 16 -21.97 11.68 6.38
N ASP A 17 -22.28 12.40 5.30
CA ASP A 17 -22.52 11.84 3.96
C ASP A 17 -21.22 11.64 3.14
N GLY A 18 -20.06 11.95 3.74
CA GLY A 18 -18.75 11.86 3.09
C GLY A 18 -18.40 13.05 2.19
N THR A 19 -19.21 14.12 2.19
CA THR A 19 -18.92 15.33 1.40
C THR A 19 -18.03 16.31 2.16
N CYS A 20 -17.22 17.07 1.43
CA CYS A 20 -16.37 18.10 2.02
C CYS A 20 -17.09 19.44 2.04
N THR A 21 -17.32 19.98 3.24
CA THR A 21 -18.01 21.27 3.43
C THR A 21 -17.09 22.47 3.22
N VAL A 22 -15.80 22.33 3.56
CA VAL A 22 -14.79 23.39 3.42
C VAL A 22 -13.54 22.81 2.77
N PRO A 23 -13.36 23.00 1.45
CA PRO A 23 -12.19 22.50 0.76
C PRO A 23 -10.95 23.33 1.11
N ILE A 24 -9.85 22.64 1.41
CA ILE A 24 -8.55 23.25 1.70
C ILE A 24 -7.54 22.89 0.61
N TRP A 25 -6.56 23.76 0.39
CA TRP A 25 -5.45 23.52 -0.53
C TRP A 25 -4.23 23.06 0.26
N VAL A 26 -3.76 21.86 -0.05
CA VAL A 26 -2.56 21.30 0.59
C VAL A 26 -1.46 21.10 -0.46
N GLN A 27 -0.21 21.19 -0.02
CA GLN A 27 0.91 20.80 -0.88
C GLN A 27 0.73 19.34 -1.27
N LYS A 28 0.85 19.06 -2.58
CA LYS A 28 0.81 17.70 -3.08
C LYS A 28 1.86 16.87 -2.31
N PRO A 29 1.45 15.81 -1.59
CA PRO A 29 2.40 14.93 -0.93
C PRO A 29 3.41 14.42 -1.95
N GLU A 30 4.69 14.57 -1.64
CA GLU A 30 5.75 14.02 -2.46
C GLU A 30 5.64 12.50 -2.39
N GLN A 31 5.48 11.86 -3.56
CA GLN A 31 5.45 10.40 -3.62
C GLN A 31 6.86 9.90 -3.34
N VAL A 32 7.07 9.36 -2.13
CA VAL A 32 8.37 8.80 -1.70
C VAL A 32 8.75 7.58 -2.53
N LEU A 33 7.75 6.84 -3.01
CA LEU A 33 7.92 5.65 -3.84
C LEU A 33 7.32 5.90 -5.23
N PRO A 34 8.01 5.52 -6.32
CA PRO A 34 7.44 5.59 -7.64
C PRO A 34 6.19 4.69 -7.71
N PRO A 35 5.17 5.07 -8.49
CA PRO A 35 4.01 4.22 -8.69
C PRO A 35 4.46 2.91 -9.35
N LEU A 36 4.20 1.78 -8.69
CA LEU A 36 4.47 0.48 -9.29
C LEU A 36 3.48 0.23 -10.43
N SER A 37 3.99 -0.23 -11.57
CA SER A 37 3.16 -0.83 -12.59
C SER A 37 2.54 -2.13 -12.09
N LEU A 38 1.46 -2.58 -12.74
CA LEU A 38 0.82 -3.86 -12.43
C LEU A 38 1.82 -5.03 -12.53
N ALA A 39 2.75 -4.98 -13.47
CA ALA A 39 3.78 -5.99 -13.66
C ALA A 39 4.76 -6.03 -12.48
N GLU A 40 5.30 -4.89 -12.07
CA GLU A 40 6.23 -4.79 -10.94
C GLU A 40 5.55 -5.18 -9.62
N GLY A 41 4.29 -4.76 -9.42
CA GLY A 41 3.50 -5.15 -8.25
C GLY A 41 3.28 -6.67 -8.19
N THR A 42 3.04 -7.31 -9.33
CA THR A 42 2.87 -8.77 -9.40
C THR A 42 4.17 -9.50 -9.06
N GLN A 43 5.31 -9.00 -9.53
CA GLN A 43 6.63 -9.58 -9.20
C GLN A 43 6.90 -9.55 -7.69
N VAL A 44 6.64 -8.42 -7.03
CA VAL A 44 6.82 -8.29 -5.57
C VAL A 44 5.87 -9.24 -4.82
N ALA A 45 4.60 -9.31 -5.24
CA ALA A 45 3.62 -10.22 -4.63
C ALA A 45 4.06 -11.69 -4.73
N LEU A 46 4.54 -12.12 -5.90
CA LEU A 46 5.05 -13.49 -6.09
C LEU A 46 6.27 -13.77 -5.22
N ALA A 47 7.21 -12.83 -5.10
CA ALA A 47 8.38 -12.99 -4.24
C ALA A 47 8.00 -13.23 -2.77
N ILE A 48 7.01 -12.48 -2.27
CA ILE A 48 6.48 -12.66 -0.91
C ILE A 48 5.89 -14.06 -0.74
N VAL A 49 5.00 -14.48 -1.64
CA VAL A 49 4.34 -15.80 -1.57
C VAL A 49 5.36 -16.93 -1.63
N LEU A 50 6.37 -16.84 -2.48
CA LEU A 50 7.44 -17.84 -2.57
C LEU A 50 8.23 -17.95 -1.27
N CYS A 51 8.55 -16.84 -0.62
CA CYS A 51 9.25 -16.84 0.67
C CYS A 51 8.46 -17.61 1.75
N TRP A 52 7.15 -17.35 1.85
CA TRP A 52 6.26 -18.07 2.77
C TRP A 52 6.15 -19.56 2.43
N THR A 53 6.10 -19.88 1.14
CA THR A 53 5.97 -21.24 0.63
C THR A 53 7.19 -22.07 1.01
N VAL A 54 8.40 -21.54 0.84
CA VAL A 54 9.64 -22.22 1.26
C VAL A 54 9.62 -22.51 2.76
N GLY A 55 9.23 -21.54 3.59
CA GLY A 55 9.09 -21.74 5.03
C GLY A 55 8.05 -22.79 5.39
N LEU A 56 6.92 -22.84 4.68
CA LEU A 56 5.89 -23.86 4.87
C LEU A 56 6.41 -25.25 4.49
N CYS A 57 7.06 -25.39 3.33
CA CYS A 57 7.66 -26.65 2.89
C CYS A 57 8.64 -27.18 3.94
N PHE A 58 9.55 -26.34 4.46
CA PHE A 58 10.48 -26.75 5.50
C PHE A 58 9.75 -27.25 6.77
N ARG A 59 8.70 -26.53 7.22
CA ARG A 59 7.90 -26.98 8.37
C ARG A 59 7.23 -28.34 8.12
N LEU A 60 6.71 -28.56 6.91
CA LEU A 60 6.09 -29.84 6.54
C LEU A 60 7.12 -30.98 6.51
N TYR A 61 8.28 -30.76 5.89
CA TYR A 61 9.38 -31.74 5.89
C TYR A 61 9.81 -32.09 7.31
N ARG A 62 10.01 -31.07 8.16
CA ARG A 62 10.46 -31.29 9.54
C ARG A 62 9.42 -32.06 10.36
N ARG A 63 8.13 -31.82 10.12
CA ARG A 63 7.04 -32.57 10.76
C ARG A 63 7.00 -34.02 10.30
N ALA A 64 7.18 -34.27 9.00
CA ALA A 64 7.21 -35.61 8.43
C ALA A 64 8.43 -36.42 8.91
N ALA A 65 9.57 -35.76 9.15
CA ALA A 65 10.76 -36.40 9.69
C ALA A 65 10.67 -36.72 11.20
N GLN A 66 9.67 -36.17 11.90
CA GLN A 66 9.42 -36.39 13.33
C GLN A 66 8.37 -37.49 13.60
N SER A 67 7.75 -38.06 12.56
CA SER A 67 6.83 -39.21 12.64
C SER A 67 7.55 -40.50 12.29
#